data_AF-A0A2P7MQD9-F1
#
_entry.id   AF-A0A2P7MQD9-F1
#
_cell.length_a   1.000
_cell.length_b   1.000
_cell.length_c   1.000
_cell.angle_alpha   90.00
_cell.angle_beta   90.00
_cell.angle_gamma   90.00
#
_symmetry.space_group_name_H-M   'P 1'
#
loop_
_entity.id
_entity.type
_entity.pdbx_description
1 polymer ?
#
loop_
_entity_poly.entity_id
_entity_poly.type
_entity_poly.pdbx_seq_one_letter_code
_entity_poly.pdbx_strand_id
1 'polypeptide(L)' 'MSWSDLERMVADAETSPTLQQVLHQCRSRQELLHTARQLGYRLTRSDLQNAWLEHHNAAETQGATGVI' A
#
# COMPACT_ATOMS: atom_id res chain seq x y z
N MET A 1 -6.49 10.77 -9.59
CA MET A 1 -5.75 9.67 -10.26
C MET A 1 -5.98 8.42 -9.43
N SER A 2 -6.07 7.24 -10.05
CA SER A 2 -6.80 6.11 -9.48
C SER A 2 -5.98 5.27 -8.51
N TRP A 3 -6.63 4.94 -7.40
CA TRP A 3 -6.34 3.86 -6.46
C TRP A 3 -5.79 2.57 -7.09
N SER A 4 -6.16 2.31 -8.35
CA SER A 4 -5.77 1.13 -9.15
C SER A 4 -4.25 0.90 -9.28
N ASP A 5 -3.42 1.96 -9.30
CA ASP A 5 -1.96 1.78 -9.40
C ASP A 5 -1.35 1.25 -8.09
N LEU A 6 -1.95 1.58 -6.93
CA LEU A 6 -1.56 1.03 -5.63
C LEU A 6 -1.95 -0.45 -5.55
N GLU A 7 -3.19 -0.76 -5.91
CA GLU A 7 -3.69 -2.15 -5.91
C GLU A 7 -2.85 -3.04 -6.83
N ARG A 8 -2.50 -2.55 -8.03
CA ARG A 8 -1.62 -3.28 -8.94
C ARG A 8 -0.25 -3.52 -8.34
N MET A 9 0.36 -2.51 -7.71
CA MET A 9 1.67 -2.69 -7.05
C MET A 9 1.61 -3.72 -5.93
N VAL A 10 0.53 -3.74 -5.14
CA VAL A 10 0.34 -4.74 -4.07
C VAL A 10 0.18 -6.13 -4.67
N ALA A 11 -0.68 -6.31 -5.68
CA ALA A 11 -0.87 -7.59 -6.36
C ALA A 11 0.42 -8.10 -7.02
N ASP A 12 1.22 -7.21 -7.61
CA ASP A 12 2.52 -7.57 -8.18
C ASP A 12 3.51 -7.95 -7.07
N ALA A 13 3.48 -7.29 -5.91
CA ALA A 13 4.36 -7.60 -4.78
C ALA A 13 4.00 -8.94 -4.11
N GLU A 14 2.72 -9.31 -4.09
CA GLU A 14 2.26 -10.62 -3.59
C GLU A 14 2.70 -11.78 -4.48
N THR A 15 2.86 -11.53 -5.78
CA THR A 15 3.24 -12.55 -6.77
C THR A 15 4.75 -12.57 -7.08
N SER A 16 5.47 -11.47 -6.81
CA SER A 16 6.89 -11.32 -7.09
C SER A 16 7.73 -11.13 -5.80
N PRO A 17 8.48 -12.16 -5.36
CA PRO A 17 9.30 -12.06 -4.14
C PRO A 17 10.43 -11.02 -4.29
N THR A 18 10.89 -10.75 -5.51
CA THR A 18 11.85 -9.68 -5.78
C THR A 18 11.25 -8.30 -5.53
N LEU A 19 10.03 -8.07 -6.02
CA LEU A 19 9.33 -6.80 -5.79
C LEU A 19 9.01 -6.62 -4.30
N GLN A 20 8.56 -7.68 -3.63
CA GLN A 20 8.37 -7.69 -2.19
C GLN A 20 9.65 -7.29 -1.46
N GLN A 21 10.78 -7.92 -1.76
CA GLN A 21 12.06 -7.62 -1.09
C GLN A 21 12.52 -6.17 -1.33
N VAL A 22 12.30 -5.62 -2.53
CA VAL A 22 12.61 -4.22 -2.85
C VAL A 22 11.74 -3.26 -2.03
N LEU A 23 10.43 -3.52 -1.95
CA LEU A 23 9.51 -2.69 -1.16
C LEU A 23 9.81 -2.79 0.35
N HIS A 24 10.17 -3.97 0.86
CA HIS A 24 10.55 -4.19 2.26
C HIS A 24 11.85 -3.47 2.66
N GLN A 25 12.74 -3.17 1.70
CA GLN A 25 13.96 -2.40 1.96
C GLN A 25 13.69 -0.89 2.10
N CYS A 26 12.54 -0.40 1.64
CA CYS A 26 12.16 1.00 1.80
C CYS A 26 11.90 1.31 3.28
N ARG A 27 12.68 2.22 3.86
CA ARG A 27 12.57 2.61 5.28
C ARG A 27 11.73 3.87 5.48
N SER A 28 11.37 4.56 4.40
CA SER A 28 10.50 5.72 4.46
C SER A 28 9.41 5.71 3.38
N ARG A 29 8.31 6.44 3.64
CA ARG A 29 7.25 6.68 2.64
C ARG A 29 7.79 7.37 1.38
N GLN A 30 8.81 8.21 1.51
CA GLN A 30 9.43 8.87 0.35
C GLN A 30 10.22 7.89 -0.51
N GLU A 31 11.00 6.99 0.11
CA GLU A 31 11.71 5.93 -0.61
C GLU A 31 10.72 5.00 -1.31
N LEU A 32 9.65 4.56 -0.63
CA LEU A 32 8.63 3.72 -1.24
C LEU A 32 8.03 4.38 -2.48
N LEU A 33 7.62 5.65 -2.39
CA LEU A 33 7.07 6.39 -3.53
C LEU A 33 8.08 6.55 -4.67
N HIS A 34 9.34 6.79 -4.34
CA HIS A 34 10.39 6.93 -5.34
C HIS A 34 10.62 5.60 -6.08
N THR A 35 10.81 4.52 -5.33
CA THR A 35 10.99 3.17 -5.85
C THR A 35 9.80 2.72 -6.69
N ALA A 36 8.57 2.93 -6.22
CA ALA A 36 7.37 2.58 -6.96
C ALA A 36 7.28 3.32 -8.31
N ARG A 37 7.68 4.59 -8.36
CA ARG A 37 7.75 5.36 -9.62
C ARG A 37 8.83 4.85 -10.56
N GLN A 38 9.99 4.46 -10.03
CA GLN A 38 11.05 3.83 -10.83
C GLN A 38 10.59 2.51 -11.46
N LEU A 39 9.70 1.79 -10.77
CA LEU A 39 9.09 0.55 -11.25
C LEU A 39 7.89 0.76 -12.19
N GLY A 40 7.50 2.02 -12.45
CA GLY A 40 6.43 2.37 -13.39
C GLY A 40 5.04 2.57 -12.78
N TYR A 41 4.90 2.51 -11.45
CA TYR A 41 3.64 2.80 -10.75
C TYR A 41 3.49 4.31 -10.51
N ARG A 42 2.29 4.87 -10.77
CA ARG A 42 2.02 6.31 -10.62
C ARG A 42 1.43 6.63 -9.25
N LEU A 43 2.17 6.30 -8.20
CA LEU A 43 1.76 6.51 -6.82
C LEU A 43 2.01 7.93 -6.32
N THR A 44 1.05 8.45 -5.57
CA THR A 44 1.12 9.73 -4.84
C THR A 44 1.13 9.52 -3.33
N ARG A 45 1.51 10.57 -2.60
CA ARG A 45 1.43 10.57 -1.13
C ARG A 45 0.00 10.37 -0.63
N SER A 46 -0.97 10.95 -1.33
CA SER A 46 -2.38 10.87 -1.01
C SER A 46 -2.91 9.45 -1.15
N ASP A 47 -2.45 8.68 -2.14
CA ASP A 47 -2.86 7.28 -2.33
C ASP A 47 -2.45 6.42 -1.12
N LEU A 48 -1.20 6.57 -0.65
CA LEU A 48 -0.73 5.87 0.54
C LEU A 48 -1.45 6.32 1.81
N GLN A 49 -1.77 7.61 1.92
CA GLN A 49 -2.50 8.14 3.07
C GLN A 49 -3.93 7.61 3.10
N ASN A 50 -4.62 7.58 1.96
CA ASN A 50 -5.95 7.02 1.83
C ASN A 50 -5.96 5.53 2.19
N ALA A 51 -4.95 4.76 1.73
CA ALA A 51 -4.84 3.35 2.08
C ALA A 51 -4.64 3.11 3.57
N TRP A 52 -3.83 3.96 4.20
CA TRP A 52 -3.64 3.90 5.64
C TRP A 52 -4.93 4.23 6.41
N LEU A 53 -5.68 5.24 5.95
CA LEU A 53 -6.96 5.62 6.54
C LEU A 53 -8.01 4.51 6.35
N GLU A 54 -8.12 3.92 5.17
CA GLU A 54 -9.04 2.80 4.92
C GLU A 54 -8.73 1.60 5.80
N HIS A 55 -7.46 1.21 5.93
CA HIS A 55 -7.06 0.12 6.80
C HIS A 55 -7.31 0.43 8.29
N HIS A 56 -7.08 1.67 8.71
CA HIS A 56 -7.36 2.09 10.08
C HIS A 56 -8.87 2.07 10.39
N ASN A 57 -9.68 2.66 9.52
CA ASN A 57 -11.15 2.67 9.65
C ASN A 57 -11.75 1.25 9.57
N ALA A 58 -11.17 0.38 8.72
CA ALA A 58 -11.56 -1.03 8.65
C ALA A 58 -11.21 -1.78 9.94
N ALA A 59 -10.06 -1.49 10.57
CA ALA A 59 -9.67 -2.08 11.85
C ALA A 59 -10.58 -1.63 13.01
N GLU A 60 -11.04 -0.37 13.02
CA GLU A 60 -11.97 0.12 14.05
C GLU A 60 -13.37 -0.52 13.95
N THR A 61 -13.79 -0.90 12.74
CA THR A 61 -15.10 -1.55 12.52
C THR A 61 -15.10 -3.03 12.95
N GLN A 62 -13.93 -3.68 12.99
CA GLN A 62 -13.79 -5.09 13.38
C GLN A 62 -13.74 -5.33 14.90
N GLY A 63 -13.56 -4.29 15.72
CA GLY A 63 -13.66 -4.37 17.18
C GLY A 63 -15.10 -4.40 17.74
N ALA A 64 -16.11 -4.11 16.90
CA ALA A 64 -17.51 -3.99 17.33
C ALA A 64 -18.36 -5.24 17.03
N THR A 65 -17.80 -6.29 16.41
CA THR A 65 -18.55 -7.52 16.06
C THR A 65 -17.95 -8.73 16.77
N GLY A 66 -17.80 -8.62 18.09
CA GLY A 66 -17.25 -9.67 18.96
C GLY A 66 -17.98 -9.81 20.29
N VAL A 67 -19.30 -9.58 20.32
CA VAL A 67 -20.19 -9.99 21.42
C VAL A 67 -21.56 -10.34 20.84
N ILE A 68 -21.82 -11.63 20.62
CA ILE A 68 -23.11 -12.29 20.94
C ILE A 68 -22.77 -13.71 21.39
#